data_AF-A0A382WKV5-F1
#
_entry.id   AF-A0A382WKV5-F1
#
_cell.length_a   1.000
_cell.length_b   1.000
_cell.length_c   1.000
_cell.angle_alpha   90.00
_cell.angle_beta   90.00
_cell.angle_gamma   90.00
#
_symmetry.space_group_name_H-M   'P 1'
#
loop_
_entity.id
_entity.type
_entity.pdbx_description
1 polymer ?
#
loop_
_entity_poly.entity_id
_entity_poly.type
_entity_poly.pdbx_seq_one_letter_code
_entity_poly.pdbx_strand_id
1 'polypeptide(L)' 'MFDWLTLEWIMENLEMIVIVMFIALGVLMLFPILITFEFKKLEKEE' A
#
# COMPACT_ATOMS: atom_id res chain seq x y z
N MET A 1 -17.24 -16.83 -17.19
CA MET A 1 -16.25 -17.36 -16.24
C MET A 1 -15.36 -16.18 -15.88
N PHE A 2 -15.64 -15.49 -14.77
CA PHE A 2 -14.92 -14.30 -14.29
C PHE A 2 -14.29 -13.41 -15.39
N ASP A 3 -15.12 -12.62 -16.10
CA ASP A 3 -14.67 -11.70 -17.15
C ASP A 3 -13.77 -10.56 -16.63
N TRP A 4 -13.60 -10.47 -15.32
CA TRP A 4 -12.81 -9.45 -14.63
C TRP A 4 -11.33 -9.83 -14.44
N LEU A 5 -10.88 -11.04 -14.81
CA LEU A 5 -9.46 -11.42 -14.70
C LEU A 5 -8.83 -11.76 -16.07
N THR A 6 -9.47 -11.32 -17.15
CA THR A 6 -8.92 -11.45 -18.51
C THR A 6 -7.84 -10.40 -18.74
N LEU A 7 -6.91 -10.67 -19.67
CA LEU A 7 -5.88 -9.70 -20.06
C LEU A 7 -6.51 -8.40 -20.56
N GLU A 8 -7.60 -8.51 -21.32
CA GLU A 8 -8.35 -7.37 -21.83
C GLU A 8 -8.86 -6.46 -20.70
N TRP A 9 -9.49 -7.05 -19.67
CA TRP A 9 -9.96 -6.30 -18.50
C TRP A 9 -8.81 -5.63 -17.75
N ILE A 10 -7.68 -6.34 -17.57
CA ILE A 10 -6.50 -5.80 -16.89
C ILE A 10 -5.94 -4.59 -17.65
N MET A 11 -5.87 -4.67 -18.97
CA MET A 11 -5.38 -3.57 -19.81
C MET A 11 -6.33 -2.37 -19.80
N GLU A 12 -7.66 -2.61 -19.78
CA GLU A 12 -8.66 -1.55 -19.66
C GLU A 12 -8.62 -0.84 -18.30
N ASN A 13 -8.27 -1.57 -17.23
CA ASN A 13 -8.22 -1.07 -15.85
C ASN A 13 -6.80 -0.79 -15.34
N LEU A 14 -5.79 -0.82 -16.21
CA LEU A 14 -4.38 -0.79 -15.82
C LEU A 14 -4.03 0.47 -15.02
N GLU A 15 -4.54 1.63 -15.43
CA GLU A 15 -4.34 2.90 -14.72
C GLU A 15 -4.86 2.82 -13.27
N MET A 16 -6.09 2.31 -13.09
CA MET A 16 -6.70 2.13 -11.78
C MET A 16 -5.92 1.15 -10.90
N ILE A 17 -5.46 0.03 -11.49
CA ILE A 17 -4.64 -0.96 -10.79
C ILE A 17 -3.33 -0.34 -10.31
N VAL A 18 -2.65 0.45 -11.17
CA VAL A 18 -1.41 1.13 -10.82
C VAL A 18 -1.62 2.14 -9.70
N ILE A 19 -2.70 2.92 -9.74
CA ILE A 19 -3.05 3.87 -8.67
C ILE A 19 -3.25 3.14 -7.34
N VAL A 20 -4.06 2.07 -7.33
CA VAL A 20 -4.28 1.25 -6.12
C VAL A 20 -2.98 0.65 -5.61
N MET A 21 -2.09 0.21 -6.49
CA MET A 21 -0.77 -0.31 -6.13
C MET A 21 0.09 0.76 -5.44
N PHE A 22 0.13 1.99 -5.97
CA PHE A 22 0.85 3.09 -5.32
C PHE A 22 0.26 3.46 -3.95
N ILE A 23 -1.07 3.44 -3.82
CA ILE A 23 -1.74 3.66 -2.53
C ILE A 23 -1.35 2.57 -1.53
N ALA A 24 -1.38 1.30 -1.94
CA ALA A 24 -0.99 0.17 -1.11
C ALA A 24 0.47 0.28 -0.66
N LEU A 25 1.38 0.64 -1.56
CA LEU A 25 2.78 0.91 -1.22
C LEU A 25 2.92 2.06 -0.22
N GLY A 26 2.16 3.15 -0.42
CA GLY A 26 2.09 4.27 0.52
C GLY A 26 1.67 3.83 1.92
N VAL A 27 0.62 3.02 2.02
CA VAL A 27 0.12 2.48 3.30
C VAL A 27 1.14 1.55 3.94
N LEU A 28 1.80 0.67 3.18
CA LEU A 28 2.84 -0.21 3.70
C LEU A 28 4.02 0.58 4.27
N MET A 29 4.36 1.73 3.69
CA MET A 29 5.39 2.63 4.22
C MET A 29 5.00 3.30 5.54
N LEU A 30 3.73 3.34 5.92
CA LEU A 30 3.32 3.86 7.24
C LEU A 30 3.79 2.95 8.37
N PHE A 31 3.91 1.64 8.14
CA PHE A 31 4.34 0.67 9.15
C PHE A 31 5.69 1.02 9.80
N PRO A 32 6.80 1.20 9.06
CA PRO A 32 8.08 1.59 9.65
C PRO A 32 8.05 2.99 10.29
N ILE A 33 7.21 3.90 9.79
CA ILE A 33 7.05 5.24 10.36
C ILE A 33 6.43 5.15 11.75
N LEU A 34 5.34 4.39 11.90
CA LEU A 34 4.67 4.17 13.18
C LEU A 34 5.61 3.52 14.20
N ILE A 35 6.35 2.48 13.77
CA ILE A 35 7.37 1.82 14.58
C ILE A 35 8.43 2.81 15.07
N THR A 36 8.92 3.68 14.17
CA THR A 36 9.93 4.69 14.53
C THR A 36 9.42 5.67 15.58
N PHE A 37 8.14 6.08 15.50
CA PHE A 37 7.54 6.93 16.52
C PHE A 37 7.39 6.22 17.87
N GLU A 38 7.02 4.95 17.86
CA GLU A 38 6.87 4.15 19.08
C GLU A 38 8.22 3.94 19.78
N PHE A 39 9.28 3.61 19.03
CA PHE A 39 10.64 3.53 19.59
C PHE A 39 11.10 4.86 20.20
N LYS A 40 10.87 5.98 19.52
CA LYS A 40 11.21 7.32 20.06
C LYS A 40 10.43 7.69 21.31
N LYS A 41 9.20 7.17 21.44
CA LYS A 41 8.40 7.38 22.65
C LYS A 41 8.98 6.60 23.83
N LEU A 42 9.32 5.32 23.60
CA LEU A 42 9.94 4.47 24.61
C LEU A 42 11.29 5.04 25.11
N GLU A 43 12.12 5.57 24.21
CA GLU A 43 13.40 6.21 24.57
C GLU A 43 13.24 7.44 25.47
N LYS A 44 12.10 8.15 25.41
CA LYS A 44 11.84 9.34 26.24
C LYS A 44 11.20 9.02 27.59
N GLU A 45 10.71 7.80 27.78
CA GLU A 45 10.08 7.36 29.03
C GLU A 45 11.11 6.70 30.00
N GLU A 46 12.32 6.35 29.53
CA GLU A 46 13.52 6.07 30.36
C GLU A 46 14.31 7.34 30.71
#